data_AF-A0A6M7V3M3-F1
#
_entry.id   AF-A0A6M7V3M3-F1
#
_cell.length_a   1.000
_cell.length_b   1.000
_cell.length_c   1.000
_cell.angle_alpha   90.00
_cell.angle_beta   90.00
_cell.angle_gamma   90.00
#
_symmetry.space_group_name_H-M   'P 1'
#
loop_
_entity.id
_entity.type
_entity.pdbx_description
1 polymer ?
#
loop_
_entity_poly.entity_id
_entity_poly.type
_entity_poly.pdbx_seq_one_letter_code
_entity_poly.pdbx_strand_id
1 'polypeptide(L)'
;MAKMSIYLPDELKERMDTRPTDNWSGIAQRAFEMQINSTLKGGSDMTAVIERLRASKEKIEEQQRPEWTKDGREWASERAQYDELARYGEIDVDQYDEPNELLRAMCVAYYDELDIDGMQIAEMCEMLTGSEDKRPTLNQLIWFVEGAQEVWEQVKDEV
;
A
#
# COMPACT_ATOMS: atom_id res chain seq x y z
N MET A 1 0.74 -2.30 -41.97
CA MET A 1 -0.63 -1.89 -41.61
C MET A 1 -1.45 -3.13 -41.31
N ALA A 2 -2.22 -3.12 -40.22
CA ALA A 2 -3.21 -4.17 -39.97
C ALA A 2 -4.40 -3.99 -40.93
N LYS A 3 -5.01 -5.10 -41.36
CA LYS A 3 -6.19 -5.10 -42.25
C LYS A 3 -7.35 -5.74 -41.51
N MET A 4 -8.51 -5.09 -41.53
CA MET A 4 -9.75 -5.67 -41.04
C MET A 4 -10.87 -5.43 -42.06
N SER A 5 -11.84 -6.33 -42.09
CA SER A 5 -13.07 -6.18 -42.87
C SER A 5 -14.19 -5.74 -41.93
N ILE A 6 -14.95 -4.73 -42.34
CA ILE A 6 -16.15 -4.27 -41.63
C ILE A 6 -17.37 -4.46 -42.52
N TYR A 7 -18.49 -4.85 -41.93
CA TYR A 7 -19.77 -4.89 -42.62
C TYR A 7 -20.41 -3.51 -42.53
N LEU A 8 -20.88 -3.00 -43.67
CA LEU A 8 -21.57 -1.73 -43.78
C LEU A 8 -23.02 -1.99 -44.20
N PRO A 9 -24.01 -1.24 -43.68
CA PRO A 9 -25.36 -1.27 -44.22
C PRO A 9 -25.35 -0.89 -45.71
N ASP A 10 -26.18 -1.55 -46.51
CA ASP A 10 -26.21 -1.37 -47.97
C ASP A 10 -26.50 0.10 -48.35
N GLU A 11 -27.45 0.75 -47.69
CA GLU A 11 -27.78 2.17 -47.89
C GLU A 11 -26.59 3.12 -47.63
N LEU A 12 -25.73 2.77 -46.66
CA LEU A 12 -24.54 3.56 -46.36
C LEU A 12 -23.49 3.38 -47.46
N LYS A 13 -23.33 2.16 -47.96
CA LYS A 13 -22.41 1.85 -49.07
C LYS A 13 -22.83 2.58 -50.34
N GLU A 14 -24.12 2.57 -50.67
CA GLU A 14 -24.66 3.31 -51.81
C GLU A 14 -24.34 4.81 -51.71
N ARG A 15 -24.53 5.41 -50.54
CA ARG A 15 -24.18 6.82 -50.31
C ARG A 15 -22.67 7.08 -50.41
N MET A 16 -21.83 6.15 -49.97
CA MET A 16 -20.37 6.26 -50.11
C MET A 16 -19.94 6.22 -51.58
N ASP A 17 -20.59 5.39 -52.39
CA ASP A 17 -20.28 5.26 -53.81
C ASP A 17 -20.62 6.51 -54.63
N THR A 18 -21.55 7.34 -54.14
CA THR A 18 -21.80 8.66 -54.75
C THR A 18 -20.65 9.66 -54.57
N ARG A 19 -19.65 9.35 -53.73
CA ARG A 19 -18.47 10.20 -53.46
C ARG A 19 -17.15 9.41 -53.61
N PRO A 20 -16.78 9.01 -54.83
CA PRO A 20 -15.64 8.12 -55.08
C PRO A 20 -14.27 8.76 -54.79
N THR A 21 -14.21 10.09 -54.65
CA THR A 21 -13.00 10.85 -54.37
C THR A 21 -12.61 10.86 -52.88
N ASP A 22 -13.53 10.48 -52.00
CA ASP A 22 -13.28 10.50 -50.55
C ASP A 22 -12.38 9.32 -50.14
N ASN A 23 -11.35 9.61 -49.34
CA ASN A 23 -10.51 8.58 -48.74
C ASN A 23 -11.24 7.92 -47.56
N TRP A 24 -12.13 6.98 -47.86
CA TRP A 24 -12.95 6.28 -46.86
C TRP A 24 -12.11 5.57 -45.79
N SER A 25 -10.97 5.01 -46.15
CA SER A 25 -10.06 4.39 -45.18
C SER A 25 -9.49 5.42 -44.20
N GLY A 26 -9.07 6.59 -44.69
CA GLY A 26 -8.58 7.67 -43.84
C GLY A 26 -9.66 8.36 -43.00
N ILE A 27 -10.92 8.34 -43.46
CA ILE A 27 -12.07 8.80 -42.67
C ILE A 27 -12.39 7.78 -41.56
N ALA A 28 -12.42 6.49 -41.89
CA ALA A 28 -12.68 5.41 -40.93
C ALA A 28 -11.60 5.37 -39.83
N GLN A 29 -10.32 5.49 -40.21
CA GLN A 29 -9.21 5.54 -39.24
C GLN A 29 -9.41 6.68 -38.23
N ARG A 30 -9.69 7.90 -38.71
CA ARG A 30 -9.92 9.05 -37.83
C ARG A 30 -11.15 8.85 -36.93
N ALA A 31 -12.22 8.26 -37.46
CA ALA A 31 -13.40 7.95 -36.66
C ALA A 31 -13.10 6.93 -35.56
N PHE A 32 -12.35 5.88 -35.87
CA PHE A 32 -11.91 4.90 -34.88
C PHE A 32 -10.98 5.52 -33.84
N GLU A 33 -10.00 6.31 -34.24
CA GLU A 33 -9.11 7.03 -33.31
C GLU A 33 -9.89 7.98 -32.39
N MET A 34 -10.82 8.76 -32.93
CA MET A 34 -11.69 9.63 -32.13
C MET A 34 -12.54 8.84 -31.14
N GLN A 35 -13.09 7.70 -31.55
CA GLN A 35 -13.91 6.85 -30.69
C GLN A 35 -13.07 6.16 -29.59
N ILE A 36 -11.87 5.69 -29.92
CA ILE A 36 -10.93 5.14 -28.95
C ILE A 36 -10.55 6.23 -27.94
N ASN A 37 -10.18 7.41 -28.43
CA ASN A 37 -9.80 8.55 -27.59
C ASN A 37 -10.97 9.11 -26.76
N SER A 38 -12.21 9.04 -27.25
CA SER A 38 -13.39 9.47 -26.49
C SER A 38 -13.76 8.45 -25.39
N THR A 39 -13.56 7.16 -25.65
CA THR A 39 -13.75 6.10 -24.65
C THR A 39 -12.67 6.18 -23.55
N LEU A 40 -11.44 6.54 -23.92
CA LEU A 40 -10.36 6.83 -22.97
C LEU A 40 -10.63 8.09 -22.12
N LYS A 41 -11.36 9.08 -22.65
CA LYS A 41 -11.74 10.30 -21.91
C LYS A 41 -12.95 10.13 -21.00
N GLY A 42 -13.73 9.05 -21.14
CA GLY A 42 -14.90 8.76 -20.30
C GLY A 42 -14.58 8.09 -18.96
N GLY A 43 -13.37 7.55 -18.81
CA GLY A 43 -12.79 7.20 -17.52
C GLY A 43 -11.97 8.38 -17.03
N SER A 44 -12.31 8.97 -15.88
CA SER A 44 -11.36 9.76 -15.12
C SER A 44 -10.07 8.95 -14.99
N ASP A 45 -9.00 9.47 -15.59
CA ASP A 45 -7.67 8.88 -15.72
C ASP A 45 -7.30 8.07 -14.48
N MET A 46 -7.31 6.73 -14.57
CA MET A 46 -7.03 5.84 -13.45
C MET A 46 -5.67 6.18 -12.80
N THR A 47 -4.74 6.69 -13.61
CA THR A 47 -3.47 7.27 -13.17
C THR A 47 -3.66 8.41 -12.17
N ALA A 48 -4.51 9.38 -12.48
CA ALA A 48 -4.83 10.49 -11.58
C ALA A 48 -5.54 10.03 -10.30
N VAL A 49 -6.36 8.97 -10.38
CA VAL A 49 -6.97 8.35 -9.19
C VAL A 49 -5.90 7.71 -8.31
N ILE A 50 -4.97 6.95 -8.91
CA ILE A 50 -3.84 6.32 -8.21
C ILE A 50 -2.95 7.38 -7.56
N GLU A 51 -2.59 8.45 -8.27
CA GLU A 51 -1.76 9.54 -7.75
C GLU A 51 -2.43 10.24 -6.57
N ARG A 52 -3.72 10.58 -6.68
CA ARG A 52 -4.49 11.15 -5.57
C ARG A 52 -4.52 10.22 -4.35
N LEU A 53 -4.72 8.92 -4.57
CA LEU A 53 -4.75 7.94 -3.48
C LEU A 53 -3.37 7.76 -2.83
N ARG A 54 -2.28 7.79 -3.60
CA ARG A 54 -0.91 7.77 -3.08
C ARG A 54 -0.64 9.01 -2.22
N ALA A 55 -0.95 10.20 -2.71
CA ALA A 55 -0.80 11.44 -1.93
C ALA A 55 -1.66 11.43 -0.65
N SER A 56 -2.87 10.88 -0.74
CA SER A 56 -3.74 10.71 0.44
C SER A 56 -3.16 9.70 1.44
N LYS A 57 -2.55 8.62 0.97
CA LYS A 57 -1.89 7.61 1.82
C LYS A 57 -0.70 8.25 2.54
N GLU A 58 0.21 8.88 1.79
CA GLU A 58 1.40 9.55 2.34
C GLU A 58 1.02 10.58 3.41
N LYS A 59 0.00 11.40 3.16
CA LYS A 59 -0.50 12.36 4.15
C LYS A 59 -1.01 11.70 5.44
N ILE A 60 -1.69 10.55 5.33
CA ILE A 60 -2.17 9.81 6.51
C ILE A 60 -0.97 9.24 7.27
N GLU A 61 0.04 8.74 6.55
CA GLU A 61 1.25 8.17 7.14
C GLU A 61 2.07 9.23 7.88
N GLU A 62 2.26 10.41 7.29
CA GLU A 62 2.90 11.56 7.96
C GLU A 62 2.18 11.99 9.25
N GLN A 63 0.86 11.86 9.28
CA GLN A 63 0.05 12.21 10.46
C GLN A 63 0.11 11.15 11.55
N GLN A 64 0.17 9.86 11.17
CA GLN A 64 0.15 8.75 12.12
C GLN A 64 1.53 8.39 12.66
N ARG A 65 2.60 8.56 11.86
CA ARG A 65 3.96 8.18 12.26
C ARG A 65 4.37 8.73 13.64
N PRO A 66 4.19 10.03 13.96
CA PRO A 66 4.60 10.56 15.25
C PRO A 66 3.88 9.91 16.44
N GLU A 67 2.62 9.50 16.26
CA GLU A 67 1.84 8.83 17.29
C GLU A 67 2.38 7.42 17.55
N TRP A 68 2.56 6.62 16.49
CA TRP A 68 3.07 5.25 16.61
C TRP A 68 4.51 5.19 17.13
N THR A 69 5.38 6.09 16.67
CA THR A 69 6.75 6.20 17.21
C THR A 69 6.74 6.61 18.68
N LYS A 70 5.84 7.53 19.07
CA LYS A 70 5.68 7.91 20.48
C LYS A 70 5.22 6.72 21.32
N ASP A 71 4.26 5.93 20.83
CA ASP A 71 3.75 4.76 21.56
C ASP A 71 4.84 3.70 21.78
N GLY A 72 5.69 3.47 20.77
CA GLY A 72 6.85 2.59 20.89
C GLY A 72 7.85 3.07 21.94
N ARG A 73 8.13 4.38 21.97
CA ARG A 73 9.00 5.00 22.99
C ARG A 73 8.39 4.89 24.39
N GLU A 74 7.09 5.13 24.52
CA GLU A 74 6.36 5.08 25.79
C GLU A 74 6.34 3.65 26.34
N TRP A 75 6.04 2.66 25.49
CA TRP A 75 6.16 1.24 25.84
C TRP A 75 7.57 0.89 26.33
N ALA A 76 8.61 1.27 25.57
CA ALA A 76 10.00 0.98 25.93
C ALA A 76 10.44 1.64 27.25
N SER A 77 9.93 2.83 27.55
CA SER A 77 10.34 3.60 28.73
C SER A 77 9.58 3.20 30.00
N GLU A 78 8.32 2.80 29.88
CA GLU A 78 7.43 2.62 31.03
C GLU A 78 7.08 1.16 31.33
N ARG A 79 7.20 0.27 30.34
CA ARG A 79 6.67 -1.11 30.43
C ARG A 79 7.70 -2.18 30.12
N ALA A 80 8.54 -1.96 29.11
CA ALA A 80 9.47 -2.98 28.64
C ALA A 80 10.49 -3.37 29.72
N GLN A 81 10.75 -4.67 29.84
CA GLN A 81 11.89 -5.19 30.59
C GLN A 81 13.18 -5.06 29.76
N TYR A 82 14.33 -5.11 30.44
CA TYR A 82 15.63 -4.94 29.78
C TYR A 82 15.86 -5.95 28.65
N ASP A 83 15.55 -7.23 28.89
CA ASP A 83 15.74 -8.30 27.91
C ASP A 83 14.75 -8.19 26.74
N GLU A 84 13.50 -7.80 27.01
CA GLU A 84 12.51 -7.49 25.98
C GLU A 84 13.00 -6.35 25.08
N LEU A 85 13.46 -5.25 25.67
CA LEU A 85 13.93 -4.07 24.94
C LEU A 85 15.20 -4.38 24.14
N ALA A 86 16.12 -5.17 24.70
CA ALA A 86 17.30 -5.65 23.99
C ALA A 86 16.92 -6.48 22.75
N ARG A 87 15.95 -7.40 22.88
CA ARG A 87 15.44 -8.19 21.73
C ARG A 87 14.78 -7.32 20.67
N TYR A 88 14.03 -6.28 21.07
CA TYR A 88 13.47 -5.29 20.14
C TYR A 88 14.57 -4.49 19.41
N GLY A 89 15.67 -4.20 20.11
CA GLY A 89 16.88 -3.58 19.55
C GLY A 89 17.49 -4.33 18.37
N GLU A 90 17.32 -5.65 18.33
CA GLU A 90 17.88 -6.52 17.28
C GLU A 90 16.93 -6.73 16.08
N ILE A 91 15.70 -6.19 16.12
CA ILE A 91 14.74 -6.33 15.02
C ILE A 91 15.17 -5.44 13.84
N ASP A 92 15.67 -6.06 12.77
CA ASP A 92 15.91 -5.35 11.51
C ASP A 92 14.61 -5.21 10.72
N VAL A 93 13.92 -4.08 10.90
CA VAL A 93 12.62 -3.79 10.29
C VAL A 93 12.66 -3.82 8.75
N ASP A 94 13.82 -3.57 8.14
CA ASP A 94 13.99 -3.56 6.68
C ASP A 94 13.96 -4.97 6.07
N GLN A 95 14.01 -6.04 6.90
CA GLN A 95 13.91 -7.43 6.44
C GLN A 95 12.48 -7.92 6.23
N TYR A 96 11.47 -7.12 6.60
CA TYR A 96 10.07 -7.55 6.59
C TYR A 96 9.25 -6.79 5.55
N ASP A 97 8.68 -7.53 4.59
CA ASP A 97 7.79 -6.98 3.56
C ASP A 97 6.30 -7.11 3.94
N GLU A 98 5.97 -7.93 4.94
CA GLU A 98 4.60 -8.29 5.30
C GLU A 98 4.29 -7.98 6.78
N PRO A 99 3.12 -7.37 7.11
CA PRO A 99 2.79 -6.99 8.48
C PRO A 99 2.81 -8.16 9.47
N ASN A 100 2.35 -9.34 9.03
CA ASN A 100 2.26 -10.52 9.91
C ASN A 100 3.63 -11.08 10.28
N GLU A 101 4.63 -10.92 9.42
CA GLU A 101 5.99 -11.41 9.69
C GLU A 101 6.66 -10.55 10.76
N LEU A 102 6.58 -9.22 10.61
CA LEU A 102 7.08 -8.28 11.61
C LEU A 102 6.32 -8.40 12.94
N LEU A 103 4.98 -8.50 12.89
CA LEU A 103 4.16 -8.69 14.09
C LEU A 103 4.56 -9.97 14.84
N ARG A 104 4.84 -11.06 14.12
CA ARG A 104 5.32 -12.30 14.73
C ARG A 104 6.70 -12.10 15.35
N ALA A 105 7.62 -11.42 14.68
CA ALA A 105 8.95 -11.11 15.23
C ALA A 105 8.85 -10.28 16.53
N MET A 106 7.96 -9.28 16.56
CA MET A 106 7.65 -8.50 17.76
C MET A 106 7.10 -9.38 18.90
N CYS A 107 6.22 -10.34 18.59
CA CYS A 107 5.71 -11.29 19.58
C CYS A 107 6.83 -12.19 20.12
N VAL A 108 7.69 -12.72 19.24
CA VAL A 108 8.86 -13.52 19.66
C VAL A 108 9.76 -12.70 20.58
N ALA A 109 10.03 -11.44 20.24
CA ALA A 109 10.85 -10.54 21.05
C ALA A 109 10.21 -10.20 22.41
N TYR A 110 8.88 -10.12 22.47
CA TYR A 110 8.13 -9.80 23.68
C TYR A 110 8.00 -11.01 24.62
N TYR A 111 7.57 -12.16 24.10
CA TYR A 111 7.30 -13.36 24.90
C TYR A 111 8.53 -14.27 25.11
N ASP A 112 9.62 -14.06 24.36
CA ASP A 112 10.80 -14.93 24.32
C ASP A 112 10.47 -16.38 23.86
N GLU A 113 9.46 -16.53 23.00
CA GLU A 113 8.96 -17.81 22.51
C GLU A 113 8.94 -17.85 20.98
N LEU A 114 9.43 -18.94 20.38
CA LEU A 114 9.45 -19.10 18.91
C LEU A 114 8.09 -19.56 18.34
N ASP A 115 7.32 -20.28 19.14
CA ASP A 115 6.03 -20.86 18.74
C ASP A 115 4.88 -19.93 19.15
N ILE A 116 4.81 -18.79 18.47
CA ILE A 116 3.77 -17.79 18.71
C ILE A 116 2.41 -18.29 18.21
N ASP A 117 1.44 -18.34 19.12
CA ASP A 117 0.07 -18.74 18.80
C ASP A 117 -0.85 -17.56 18.48
N GLY A 118 -2.11 -17.87 18.15
CA GLY A 118 -3.11 -16.85 17.82
C GLY A 118 -3.52 -15.96 18.99
N MET A 119 -3.37 -16.42 20.24
CA MET A 119 -3.70 -15.66 21.45
C MET A 119 -2.65 -14.60 21.71
N GLN A 120 -1.37 -14.97 21.63
CA GLN A 120 -0.25 -14.02 21.76
C GLN A 120 -0.30 -12.93 20.67
N ILE A 121 -0.68 -13.29 19.43
CA ILE A 121 -0.89 -12.32 18.36
C ILE A 121 -2.06 -11.37 18.69
N ALA A 122 -3.16 -11.89 19.25
CA ALA A 122 -4.32 -11.09 19.63
C ALA A 122 -3.99 -10.12 20.76
N GLU A 123 -3.30 -10.58 21.80
CA GLU A 123 -2.83 -9.75 22.92
C GLU A 123 -1.88 -8.64 22.43
N MET A 124 -0.94 -8.96 21.55
CA MET A 124 -0.06 -7.95 20.93
C MET A 124 -0.86 -6.92 20.13
N CYS A 125 -1.90 -7.32 19.40
CA CYS A 125 -2.76 -6.38 18.68
C CYS A 125 -3.60 -5.51 19.61
N GLU A 126 -4.10 -6.07 20.71
CA GLU A 126 -4.78 -5.30 21.75
C GLU A 126 -3.85 -4.26 22.36
N MET A 127 -2.61 -4.64 22.68
CA MET A 127 -1.60 -3.74 23.22
C MET A 127 -1.32 -2.57 22.26
N LEU A 128 -1.12 -2.87 20.97
CA LEU A 128 -0.73 -1.89 19.97
C LEU A 128 -1.88 -0.99 19.49
N THR A 129 -3.11 -1.49 19.50
CA THR A 129 -4.24 -0.78 18.85
C THR A 129 -5.43 -0.51 19.75
N GLY A 130 -5.43 -1.06 20.96
CA GLY A 130 -6.58 -1.11 21.86
C GLY A 130 -7.67 -2.12 21.43
N SER A 131 -7.37 -3.03 20.49
CA SER A 131 -8.31 -4.04 20.01
C SER A 131 -7.63 -5.30 19.48
N GLU A 132 -8.05 -6.47 19.97
CA GLU A 132 -7.57 -7.79 19.52
C GLU A 132 -7.85 -8.06 18.02
N ASP A 133 -8.93 -7.48 17.49
CA ASP A 133 -9.40 -7.67 16.11
C ASP A 133 -8.74 -6.73 15.10
N LYS A 134 -8.11 -5.65 15.58
CA LYS A 134 -7.51 -4.64 14.72
C LYS A 134 -6.05 -4.97 14.48
N ARG A 135 -5.74 -5.41 13.27
CA ARG A 135 -4.35 -5.65 12.84
C ARG A 135 -3.68 -4.34 12.44
N PRO A 136 -2.51 -3.99 13.02
CA PRO A 136 -1.71 -2.87 12.55
C PRO A 136 -1.23 -3.08 11.11
N THR A 137 -1.00 -1.98 10.40
CA THR A 137 -0.31 -2.02 9.10
C THR A 137 1.20 -2.20 9.29
N LEU A 138 1.92 -2.63 8.25
CA LEU A 138 3.38 -2.78 8.31
C LEU A 138 4.07 -1.49 8.79
N ASN A 139 3.71 -0.34 8.21
CA ASN A 139 4.29 0.94 8.57
C ASN A 139 4.07 1.30 10.06
N GLN A 140 2.89 1.00 10.61
CA GLN A 140 2.60 1.23 12.02
C GLN A 140 3.48 0.37 12.94
N LEU A 141 3.68 -0.90 12.58
CA LEU A 141 4.59 -1.80 13.31
C LEU A 141 6.04 -1.29 13.23
N ILE A 142 6.50 -0.89 12.04
CA ILE A 142 7.83 -0.32 11.84
C ILE A 142 8.02 0.90 12.74
N TRP A 143 7.11 1.86 12.71
CA TRP A 143 7.23 3.09 13.51
C TRP A 143 7.23 2.82 15.02
N PHE A 144 6.45 1.85 15.47
CA PHE A 144 6.47 1.42 16.86
C PHE A 144 7.83 0.82 17.24
N VAL A 145 8.36 -0.10 16.42
CA VAL A 145 9.67 -0.71 16.65
C VAL A 145 10.78 0.33 16.61
N GLU A 146 10.78 1.25 15.64
CA GLU A 146 11.71 2.40 15.57
C GLU A 146 11.69 3.20 16.88
N GLY A 147 10.49 3.50 17.41
CA GLY A 147 10.35 4.21 18.68
C GLY A 147 10.95 3.45 19.86
N ALA A 148 10.74 2.15 19.94
CA ALA A 148 11.35 1.32 20.98
C ALA A 148 12.89 1.27 20.84
N GLN A 149 13.39 1.10 19.61
CA GLN A 149 14.82 1.06 19.31
C GLN A 149 15.52 2.38 19.64
N GLU A 150 14.87 3.53 19.40
CA GLU A 150 15.41 4.83 19.80
C GLU A 150 15.70 4.89 21.31
N VAL A 151 14.83 4.28 22.14
CA VAL A 151 15.04 4.21 23.59
C VAL A 151 16.17 3.25 23.91
N TRP A 152 16.19 2.06 23.29
CA TRP A 152 17.26 1.08 23.49
C TRP A 152 18.64 1.66 23.19
N GLU A 153 18.80 2.35 22.05
CA GLU A 153 20.05 3.00 21.66
C GLU A 153 20.53 4.06 22.67
N GLN A 154 19.60 4.72 23.37
CA GLN A 154 19.94 5.71 24.39
C GLN A 154 20.43 5.08 25.69
N VAL A 155 19.97 3.88 26.03
CA VAL A 155 20.21 3.28 27.35
C VAL A 155 21.19 2.11 27.32
N LYS A 156 21.38 1.41 26.19
CA LYS A 156 22.11 0.13 26.11
C LYS A 156 23.56 0.16 26.62
N ASP A 157 24.21 1.33 26.61
CA ASP A 157 25.59 1.50 27.10
C ASP A 157 25.64 1.92 28.59
N GLU A 158 24.50 2.26 29.20
CA GLU A 158 24.39 2.73 30.59
C GLU A 158 23.89 1.67 31.58
N VAL A 159 23.33 0.56 31.09
CA VAL A 159 22.79 -0.58 31.86
C VAL A 159 23.61 -1.84 31.63
#